data_AF-V2XSW3-F1
#
_entry.id   AF-V2XSW3-F1
#
_cell.length_a   1.000
_cell.length_b   1.000
_cell.length_c   1.000
_cell.angle_alpha   90.00
_cell.angle_beta   90.00
_cell.angle_gamma   90.00
#
_symmetry.space_group_name_H-M   'P 1'
#
loop_
_entity.id
_entity.type
_entity.pdbx_description
1 polymer ?
#
loop_
_entity_poly.entity_id
_entity_poly.type
_entity_poly.pdbx_seq_one_letter_code
_entity_poly.pdbx_strand_id
1 'polypeptide(L)' 'MPLSEARKRANQKYIEKQGEIKVRVSKDRKAEIQSHAEAQGESVNGFINRAIDHEMERDMEGGGKQ' A
#
# COMPACT_ATOMS: atom_id res chain seq x y z
N MET A 1 -21.15 4.85 -20.08
CA MET A 1 -21.56 3.46 -19.78
C MET A 1 -21.56 3.28 -18.27
N PRO A 2 -22.66 2.88 -17.61
CA PRO A 2 -22.67 2.60 -16.19
C PRO A 2 -21.81 1.35 -15.92
N LEU A 3 -20.97 1.40 -14.89
CA LEU A 3 -20.17 0.24 -14.49
C LEU A 3 -21.13 -0.89 -14.10
N SER A 4 -21.18 -1.95 -14.91
CA SER A 4 -22.07 -3.11 -14.70
C SER A 4 -22.02 -3.60 -13.25
N GLU A 5 -23.16 -4.00 -12.71
CA GLU A 5 -23.32 -4.56 -11.35
C GLU A 5 -22.31 -5.69 -11.06
N ALA A 6 -21.88 -6.43 -12.10
CA ALA A 6 -20.84 -7.45 -12.00
C ALA A 6 -19.46 -6.87 -11.60
N ARG A 7 -19.09 -5.68 -12.13
CA ARG A 7 -17.84 -4.99 -11.75
C ARG A 7 -17.90 -4.46 -10.32
N LYS A 8 -19.06 -3.96 -9.87
CA LYS A 8 -19.23 -3.52 -8.47
C LYS A 8 -19.00 -4.66 -7.49
N ARG A 9 -19.58 -5.84 -7.74
CA ARG A 9 -19.40 -7.04 -6.90
C ARG A 9 -17.96 -7.55 -6.90
N ALA A 10 -17.26 -7.50 -8.04
CA ALA A 10 -15.85 -7.88 -8.12
C ALA A 10 -14.95 -6.92 -7.32
N ASN A 11 -15.19 -5.61 -7.44
CA ASN A 11 -14.49 -4.60 -6.65
C ASN A 11 -14.76 -4.77 -5.15
N GLN A 12 -16.01 -5.05 -4.76
CA GLN A 12 -16.38 -5.29 -3.36
C GLN A 12 -15.62 -6.49 -2.77
N LYS A 13 -15.58 -7.63 -3.49
CA LYS A 13 -14.82 -8.82 -3.06
C LYS A 13 -13.32 -8.59 -3.00
N TYR A 14 -12.79 -7.74 -3.87
CA TYR A 14 -11.38 -7.36 -3.84
C TYR A 14 -11.08 -6.51 -2.60
N ILE A 15 -11.91 -5.51 -2.30
CA ILE A 15 -11.77 -4.66 -1.12
C ILE A 15 -11.96 -5.46 0.18
N GLU A 16 -12.96 -6.34 0.25
CA GLU A 16 -13.29 -7.11 1.46
C GLU A 16 -12.21 -8.13 1.84
N LYS A 17 -11.41 -8.58 0.87
CA LYS A 17 -10.24 -9.44 1.11
C LYS A 17 -8.98 -8.67 1.51
N GLN A 18 -8.99 -7.34 1.41
CA GLN A 18 -7.83 -6.50 1.68
C GLN A 18 -8.09 -5.70 2.95
N GLY A 19 -7.16 -5.75 3.91
CA GLY A 19 -7.21 -4.86 5.07
C GLY A 19 -6.91 -3.44 4.62
N GLU A 20 -7.88 -2.51 4.73
CA GLU A 20 -7.63 -1.11 4.42
C GLU A 20 -6.84 -0.44 5.55
N ILE A 21 -5.58 -0.08 5.29
CA ILE A 21 -4.75 0.68 6.24
C ILE A 21 -4.92 2.18 5.93
N LYS A 22 -5.62 2.90 6.80
CA LYS A 22 -5.76 4.36 6.69
C LYS A 22 -4.52 5.07 7.25
N VAL A 23 -3.54 5.33 6.39
CA VAL A 23 -2.35 6.11 6.75
C VAL A 23 -2.64 7.61 6.61
N ARG A 24 -2.45 8.37 7.70
CA ARG A 24 -2.50 9.83 7.68
C ARG A 24 -1.09 10.38 7.55
N VAL A 25 -0.79 10.99 6.42
CA VAL A 25 0.45 11.72 6.15
C VAL A 25 0.14 13.18 5.80
N SER A 26 1.11 14.07 6.03
CA SER A 26 1.04 15.44 5.52
C SER A 26 0.99 15.45 3.98
N LYS A 27 0.44 16.52 3.40
CA LYS A 27 0.33 16.64 1.93
C LYS A 27 1.70 16.58 1.25
N ASP A 28 2.70 17.22 1.85
CA ASP A 28 4.07 17.27 1.32
C ASP A 28 4.67 15.86 1.30
N ARG A 29 4.53 15.12 2.40
CA ARG A 29 5.03 13.75 2.50
C ARG A 29 4.29 12.79 1.58
N LYS A 30 3.00 13.01 1.33
CA LYS A 30 2.25 12.25 0.32
C LYS A 30 2.83 12.48 -1.09
N ALA A 31 3.15 13.73 -1.43
CA ALA A 31 3.74 14.06 -2.73
C ALA A 31 5.14 13.45 -2.88
N GLU A 32 5.95 13.46 -1.83
CA GLU A 32 7.26 12.78 -1.82
C GLU A 32 7.13 11.27 -2.04
N ILE A 33 6.23 10.60 -1.31
CA ILE A 33 5.97 9.16 -1.47
C ILE A 33 5.48 8.85 -2.89
N GLN A 34 4.59 9.69 -3.43
CA GLN A 34 4.09 9.52 -4.78
C GLN A 34 5.19 9.68 -5.82
N SER A 35 6.00 10.72 -5.72
CA SER A 35 7.12 10.93 -6.64
C SER A 35 8.14 9.80 -6.57
N HIS A 36 8.39 9.24 -5.39
CA HIS A 36 9.32 8.13 -5.20
C HIS A 36 8.78 6.83 -5.80
N ALA A 37 7.50 6.54 -5.57
CA ALA A 37 6.82 5.39 -6.17
C ALA A 37 6.81 5.48 -7.71
N GLU A 38 6.49 6.65 -8.26
CA GLU A 38 6.52 6.91 -9.70
C GLU A 38 7.92 6.73 -10.29
N ALA A 39 8.96 7.21 -9.60
CA ALA A 39 10.35 7.04 -10.02
C ALA A 39 10.79 5.55 -10.04
N GLN A 40 10.23 4.73 -9.16
CA GLN A 40 10.45 3.28 -9.14
C GLN A 40 9.53 2.50 -10.10
N GLY A 41 8.59 3.17 -10.78
CA GLY A 41 7.62 2.52 -11.67
C GLY A 41 6.56 1.72 -10.92
N GLU A 42 6.31 2.04 -9.64
CA GLU A 42 5.37 1.33 -8.77
C GLU A 42 4.22 2.25 -8.33
N SER A 43 3.12 1.64 -7.89
CA SER A 43 2.03 2.39 -7.27
C SER A 43 2.39 2.80 -5.83
N VAL A 44 1.83 3.91 -5.35
CA VAL A 44 1.97 4.33 -3.93
C VAL A 44 1.61 3.21 -2.97
N ASN A 45 0.56 2.45 -3.26
CA ASN A 45 0.14 1.33 -2.42
C ASN A 45 1.18 0.19 -2.42
N GLY A 46 1.74 -0.14 -3.58
CA GLY A 46 2.81 -1.13 -3.70
C GLY A 46 4.08 -0.69 -2.98
N PHE A 47 4.47 0.58 -3.10
CA PHE A 47 5.60 1.15 -2.40
C PHE A 47 5.43 1.08 -0.88
N ILE A 48 4.25 1.44 -0.36
CA ILE A 48 3.94 1.37 1.07
C ILE A 48 4.00 -0.09 1.56
N ASN A 49 3.40 -1.04 0.84
CA ASN A 49 3.47 -2.46 1.22
C ASN A 49 4.90 -2.97 1.25
N ARG A 50 5.71 -2.68 0.21
CA ARG A 50 7.11 -3.10 0.18
C ARG A 50 7.93 -2.47 1.30
N ALA A 51 7.68 -1.20 1.61
CA ALA A 51 8.36 -0.53 2.72
C ALA A 51 8.00 -1.17 4.07
N ILE A 52 6.73 -1.54 4.27
CA ILE A 52 6.28 -2.28 5.46
C ILE A 52 6.95 -3.66 5.52
N ASP A 53 6.94 -4.43 4.43
CA ASP A 53 7.54 -5.76 4.39
C ASP A 53 9.05 -5.71 4.65
N HIS A 54 9.76 -4.77 4.03
CA HIS A 54 11.20 -4.58 4.23
C HIS A 54 11.54 -4.11 5.66
N GLU A 55 10.72 -3.26 6.28
CA GLU A 55 10.91 -2.86 7.69
C GLU A 55 10.59 -4.02 8.64
N MET A 56 9.52 -4.77 8.40
CA MET A 56 9.20 -5.97 9.19
C MET A 56 10.29 -7.03 9.08
N GLU A 57 10.84 -7.25 7.88
CA GLU A 57 11.97 -8.16 7.65
C GLU A 57 13.21 -7.68 8.39
N ARG A 58 13.55 -6.38 8.33
CA ARG A 58 14.65 -5.79 9.12
C ARG A 58 14.45 -5.91 10.62
N ASP A 59 13.25 -5.69 11.13
CA ASP A 59 12.93 -5.84 12.54
C ASP A 59 13.05 -7.31 12.99
N MET A 60 12.65 -8.25 12.13
CA MET A 60 12.82 -9.68 12.38
C MET A 60 14.29 -10.13 12.32
N GLU A 61 15.07 -9.64 11.36
CA GLU A 61 16.50 -9.94 11.24
C GLU A 61 17.34 -9.23 12.33
N GLY A 62 16.93 -8.03 12.75
CA GLY A 62 17.50 -7.28 13.86
C GLY A 62 17.05 -7.78 15.24
N GLY A 63 15.97 -8.58 15.28
CA GLY A 63 15.36 -9.17 16.47
C GLY A 63 16.08 -10.37 17.07
N GLY A 64 17.27 -10.73 16.57
CA GLY A 64 18.18 -11.68 17.19
C GLY A 64 18.89 -11.14 18.44
N LYS A 65 18.17 -10.46 19.34
CA LYS A 65 18.61 -10.15 20.72
C LYS A 65 17.40 -10.03 21.65
N GLN A 66 16.90 -11.17 22.11
CA GLN A 66 16.45 -11.36 23.49
C GLN A 66 16.92 -12.71 23.99
#